data_AF-A0A2E7BHD4-F1
#
_entry.id   AF-A0A2E7BHD4-F1
#
_cell.length_a   1.000
_cell.length_b   1.000
_cell.length_c   1.000
_cell.angle_alpha   90.00
_cell.angle_beta   90.00
_cell.angle_gamma   90.00
#
_symmetry.space_group_name_H-M   'P 1'
#
loop_
_entity.id
_entity.type
_entity.pdbx_description
1 polymer ?
#
loop_
_entity_poly.entity_id
_entity_poly.type
_entity_poly.pdbx_seq_one_letter_code
_entity_poly.pdbx_strand_id
1 'polypeptide(L)'
;MFRKGLAMKQAVAGELAADYHSTLVDRVRANNNKWQTGHLRVHLAAEFGFCYGVDRAVDYAYQARRKFPTRQIFLTGEIIHNPRVNDRLRSAGIRFLTDPGESREALTPDDVVILPAFGVTVGMLVQLQEQGCTLVDTTCGSVLNVWKNVLQYSRDGYTAIIHGKVRHEETQATASQVQKYPNGHSLVVLDQAEAT
;
A
#
# COMPACT_ATOMS: atom_id res chain seq x y z
N MET A 1 -15.47 -3.54 -5.76
CA MET A 1 -14.14 -3.42 -5.13
C MET A 1 -13.41 -4.76 -5.18
N PHE A 2 -12.17 -4.77 -5.65
CA PHE A 2 -11.29 -5.95 -5.71
C PHE A 2 -10.35 -5.96 -4.49
N ARG A 3 -10.42 -7.01 -3.66
CA ARG A 3 -9.57 -7.20 -2.46
C ARG A 3 -8.75 -8.48 -2.45
N LYS A 4 -9.16 -9.48 -3.23
CA LYS A 4 -8.54 -10.82 -3.31
C LYS A 4 -7.77 -11.02 -4.63
N GLY A 5 -7.27 -9.93 -5.19
CA GLY A 5 -6.51 -9.92 -6.44
C GLY A 5 -7.39 -9.95 -7.68
N LEU A 6 -6.72 -9.91 -8.83
CA LEU A 6 -7.36 -9.80 -10.14
C LEU A 6 -7.24 -11.08 -10.97
N ALA A 7 -6.67 -12.15 -10.38
CA ALA A 7 -6.40 -13.46 -10.99
C ALA A 7 -5.47 -13.38 -12.22
N MET A 8 -4.54 -12.42 -12.23
CA MET A 8 -3.64 -12.17 -13.37
C MET A 8 -2.15 -12.22 -12.99
N LYS A 9 -1.81 -12.88 -11.87
CA LYS A 9 -0.45 -12.92 -11.32
C LYS A 9 0.58 -13.45 -12.31
N GLN A 10 0.26 -14.54 -13.03
CA GLN A 10 1.15 -15.08 -14.06
C GLN A 10 1.36 -14.12 -15.23
N ALA A 11 0.37 -13.30 -15.56
CA ALA A 11 0.45 -12.38 -16.68
C ALA A 11 1.50 -11.28 -16.40
N VAL A 12 1.53 -10.74 -15.18
CA VAL A 12 2.43 -9.62 -14.81
C VAL A 12 3.77 -10.05 -14.21
N ALA A 13 3.96 -11.35 -13.94
CA ALA A 13 5.16 -11.87 -13.29
C ALA A 13 6.46 -11.48 -14.01
N GLY A 14 6.44 -11.45 -15.35
CA GLY A 14 7.60 -11.06 -16.15
C GLY A 14 8.03 -9.60 -15.99
N GLU A 15 7.07 -8.67 -15.87
CA GLU A 15 7.34 -7.24 -15.67
C GLU A 15 7.95 -7.00 -14.28
N LEU A 16 7.34 -7.57 -13.24
CA LEU A 16 7.85 -7.52 -11.87
C LEU A 16 9.25 -8.12 -11.77
N ALA A 17 9.48 -9.26 -12.44
CA ALA A 17 10.77 -9.93 -12.44
C ALA A 17 11.86 -9.05 -13.07
N ALA A 18 11.60 -8.52 -14.26
CA ALA A 18 12.52 -7.62 -14.95
C ALA A 18 12.81 -6.34 -14.15
N ASP A 19 11.82 -5.85 -13.43
CA ASP A 19 11.93 -4.59 -12.72
C ASP A 19 12.69 -4.71 -11.39
N TYR A 20 12.49 -5.79 -10.63
CA TYR A 20 12.91 -5.85 -9.22
C TYR A 20 13.85 -7.01 -8.88
N HIS A 21 14.17 -7.92 -9.82
CA HIS A 21 15.16 -8.97 -9.60
C HIS A 21 16.56 -8.56 -10.06
N SER A 22 17.58 -9.07 -9.35
CA SER A 22 18.98 -8.81 -9.66
C SER A 22 19.79 -10.10 -9.57
N THR A 23 20.37 -10.51 -10.69
CA THR A 23 21.22 -11.71 -10.76
C THR A 23 22.44 -11.62 -9.85
N LEU A 24 22.94 -10.40 -9.59
CA LEU A 24 24.00 -10.17 -8.62
C LEU A 24 23.51 -10.50 -7.21
N VAL A 25 22.36 -9.97 -6.81
CA VAL A 25 21.77 -10.25 -5.50
C VAL A 25 21.50 -11.74 -5.33
N ASP A 26 20.95 -12.39 -6.35
CA ASP A 26 20.68 -13.84 -6.33
C ASP A 26 21.97 -14.64 -6.15
N ARG A 27 23.05 -14.25 -6.83
CA ARG A 27 24.37 -14.87 -6.67
C ARG A 27 24.92 -14.69 -5.26
N VAL A 28 24.80 -13.51 -4.66
CA VAL A 28 25.29 -13.28 -3.29
C VAL A 28 24.45 -14.06 -2.27
N ARG A 29 23.12 -14.14 -2.47
CA ARG A 29 22.20 -14.96 -1.65
C ARG A 29 22.58 -16.44 -1.70
N ALA A 30 22.85 -16.98 -2.88
CA ALA A 30 23.28 -18.36 -3.07
C ALA A 30 24.61 -18.68 -2.35
N ASN A 31 25.41 -17.66 -2.00
CA ASN A 31 26.66 -17.78 -1.27
C ASN A 31 26.51 -17.37 0.21
N ASN A 32 25.42 -17.79 0.86
CA ASN A 32 25.12 -17.48 2.28
C ASN A 32 25.15 -15.97 2.59
N ASN A 33 24.59 -15.17 1.67
CA ASN A 33 24.56 -13.71 1.76
C ASN A 33 25.95 -13.05 1.83
N LYS A 34 26.99 -13.70 1.29
CA LYS A 34 28.36 -13.22 1.31
C LYS A 34 28.97 -13.29 -0.08
N TRP A 35 29.77 -12.29 -0.41
CA TRP A 35 30.58 -12.30 -1.63
C TRP A 35 31.91 -11.63 -1.36
N GLN A 36 32.97 -12.15 -1.99
CA GLN A 36 34.32 -11.62 -1.84
C GLN A 36 35.00 -11.55 -3.20
N THR A 37 35.66 -10.42 -3.47
CA THR A 37 36.55 -10.26 -4.62
C THR A 37 37.79 -9.48 -4.18
N GLY A 38 38.97 -10.09 -4.32
CA GLY A 38 40.20 -9.54 -3.75
C GLY A 38 40.05 -9.23 -2.26
N HIS A 39 40.23 -7.95 -1.90
CA HIS A 39 40.09 -7.44 -0.54
C HIS A 39 38.68 -6.90 -0.20
N LEU A 40 37.77 -6.82 -1.18
CA LEU A 40 36.39 -6.38 -0.97
C LEU A 40 35.54 -7.54 -0.47
N ARG A 41 34.81 -7.32 0.62
CA ARG A 41 33.78 -8.23 1.12
C ARG A 41 32.43 -7.53 1.14
N VAL A 42 31.42 -8.20 0.60
CA VAL A 42 30.02 -7.78 0.61
C VAL A 42 29.24 -8.75 1.48
N HIS A 43 28.47 -8.20 2.41
CA HIS A 43 27.54 -8.94 3.26
C HIS A 43 26.14 -8.40 3.00
N LEU A 44 25.22 -9.27 2.60
CA LEU A 44 23.80 -8.93 2.55
C LEU A 44 23.15 -9.28 3.88
N ALA A 45 22.18 -8.46 4.29
CA ALA A 45 21.30 -8.81 5.39
C ALA A 45 20.56 -10.12 5.06
N ALA A 46 20.19 -10.89 6.09
CA ALA A 46 19.40 -12.10 5.90
C ALA A 46 18.03 -11.78 5.30
N GLU A 47 17.41 -10.71 5.78
CA GLU A 47 16.10 -10.22 5.32
C GLU A 47 16.25 -8.79 4.79
N PHE A 48 15.94 -8.58 3.51
CA PHE A 48 15.93 -7.26 2.87
C PHE A 48 15.11 -7.29 1.57
N GLY A 49 14.62 -6.12 1.17
CA GLY A 49 13.83 -5.94 -0.04
C GLY A 49 12.34 -5.83 0.25
N PHE A 50 11.51 -6.23 -0.71
CA PHE A 50 10.06 -6.17 -0.57
C PHE A 50 9.56 -7.21 0.42
N CYS A 51 8.68 -6.78 1.32
CA CYS A 51 7.88 -7.71 2.11
C CYS A 51 6.68 -8.17 1.26
N TYR A 52 6.02 -9.25 1.69
CA TYR A 52 4.84 -9.78 1.01
C TYR A 52 3.74 -8.73 0.77
N GLY A 53 3.53 -7.80 1.71
CA GLY A 53 2.55 -6.72 1.57
C GLY A 53 2.87 -5.77 0.42
N VAL A 54 4.15 -5.41 0.28
CA VAL A 54 4.66 -4.57 -0.80
C VAL A 54 4.59 -5.29 -2.13
N ASP A 55 5.10 -6.53 -2.22
CA ASP A 55 5.04 -7.35 -3.44
C ASP A 55 3.63 -7.43 -3.99
N ARG A 56 2.67 -7.74 -3.13
CA ARG A 56 1.27 -7.88 -3.51
C ARG A 56 0.66 -6.55 -3.97
N ALA A 57 1.03 -5.44 -3.34
CA ALA A 57 0.49 -4.13 -3.71
C ALA A 57 0.97 -3.68 -5.08
N VAL A 58 2.26 -3.86 -5.35
CA VAL A 58 2.84 -3.58 -6.67
C VAL A 58 2.25 -4.53 -7.72
N ASP A 59 2.18 -5.83 -7.44
CA ASP A 59 1.56 -6.84 -8.32
C ASP A 59 0.11 -6.48 -8.70
N TYR A 60 -0.70 -6.03 -7.74
CA TYR A 60 -2.08 -5.64 -8.02
C TYR A 60 -2.18 -4.37 -8.87
N ALA A 61 -1.24 -3.43 -8.75
CA ALA A 61 -1.21 -2.24 -9.58
C ALA A 61 -0.95 -2.59 -11.06
N TYR A 62 0.05 -3.44 -11.35
CA TYR A 62 0.29 -3.92 -12.71
C TYR A 62 -0.90 -4.76 -13.24
N GLN A 63 -1.49 -5.61 -12.41
CA GLN A 63 -2.68 -6.38 -12.81
C GLN A 63 -3.87 -5.46 -13.10
N ALA A 64 -4.06 -4.38 -12.34
CA ALA A 64 -5.12 -3.41 -12.59
C ALA A 64 -4.93 -2.76 -13.97
N ARG A 65 -3.69 -2.37 -14.30
CA ARG A 65 -3.36 -1.82 -15.61
C ARG A 65 -3.69 -2.77 -16.75
N ARG A 66 -3.32 -4.05 -16.61
CA ARG A 66 -3.61 -5.08 -17.62
C ARG A 66 -5.09 -5.43 -17.71
N LYS A 67 -5.81 -5.45 -16.60
CA LYS A 67 -7.23 -5.83 -16.56
C LYS A 67 -8.12 -4.77 -17.18
N PHE A 68 -7.78 -3.50 -17.01
CA PHE A 68 -8.59 -2.38 -17.45
C PHE A 68 -7.86 -1.55 -18.51
N PRO A 69 -7.44 -2.12 -19.65
CA PRO A 69 -6.47 -1.49 -20.56
C PRO A 69 -6.93 -0.14 -21.13
N THR A 70 -8.24 0.10 -21.22
CA THR A 70 -8.82 1.33 -21.80
C THR A 70 -9.27 2.35 -20.77
N ARG A 71 -9.32 2.01 -19.48
CA ARG A 71 -9.83 2.90 -18.42
C ARG A 71 -8.72 3.75 -17.84
N GLN A 72 -9.06 4.94 -17.33
CA GLN A 72 -8.12 5.69 -16.51
C GLN A 72 -7.95 4.97 -15.17
N ILE A 73 -6.70 4.91 -14.71
CA ILE A 73 -6.37 4.28 -13.44
C ILE A 73 -5.62 5.31 -12.60
N PHE A 74 -6.14 5.53 -11.40
CA PHE A 74 -5.61 6.47 -10.44
C PHE A 74 -5.12 5.74 -9.20
N LEU A 75 -4.05 6.24 -8.60
CA LEU A 75 -3.60 5.86 -7.28
C LEU A 75 -3.88 7.02 -6.33
N THR A 76 -4.42 6.76 -5.14
CA THR A 76 -4.82 7.84 -4.23
C THR A 76 -3.65 8.65 -3.66
N GLY A 77 -2.44 8.10 -3.74
CA GLY A 77 -1.19 8.66 -3.26
C GLY A 77 -0.04 7.82 -3.80
N GLU A 78 1.01 7.56 -3.02
CA GLU A 78 2.03 6.58 -3.40
C GLU A 78 1.54 5.14 -3.20
N ILE A 79 2.00 4.15 -3.99
CA ILE A 79 1.65 2.74 -3.70
C ILE A 79 2.34 2.26 -2.42
N ILE A 80 3.59 2.69 -2.28
CA ILE A 80 4.55 2.53 -1.19
C ILE A 80 5.51 3.72 -1.23
N HIS A 81 6.21 4.01 -0.13
CA HIS A 81 7.24 5.06 -0.06
C HIS A 81 8.54 4.67 -0.78
N ASN A 82 8.45 4.43 -2.10
CA ASN A 82 9.59 4.15 -2.97
C ASN A 82 9.39 4.88 -4.31
N PRO A 83 10.14 5.97 -4.56
CA PRO A 83 9.95 6.79 -5.75
C PRO A 83 10.17 6.00 -7.04
N ARG A 84 11.14 5.07 -7.07
CA ARG A 84 11.41 4.25 -8.28
C ARG A 84 10.24 3.34 -8.64
N VAL A 85 9.54 2.81 -7.64
CA VAL A 85 8.33 2.01 -7.88
C VAL A 85 7.21 2.90 -8.40
N ASN A 86 6.98 4.06 -7.77
CA ASN A 86 5.95 4.99 -8.21
C ASN A 86 6.19 5.50 -9.64
N ASP A 87 7.44 5.80 -10.01
CA ASP A 87 7.82 6.24 -11.36
C ASP A 87 7.56 5.17 -12.43
N ARG A 88 7.79 3.89 -12.09
CA ARG A 88 7.44 2.77 -12.97
C ARG A 88 5.94 2.64 -13.16
N LEU A 89 5.15 2.79 -12.09
CA LEU A 89 3.69 2.79 -12.20
C LEU A 89 3.18 3.96 -13.06
N ARG A 90 3.77 5.15 -12.92
CA ARG A 90 3.50 6.29 -13.82
C ARG A 90 3.83 5.95 -15.26
N SER A 91 5.00 5.36 -15.51
CA SER A 91 5.43 4.92 -16.84
C SER A 91 4.51 3.85 -17.44
N ALA A 92 3.88 3.04 -16.58
CA ALA A 92 2.85 2.07 -16.96
C ALA A 92 1.46 2.71 -17.18
N GLY A 93 1.33 4.03 -17.13
CA GLY A 93 0.07 4.75 -17.38
C GLY A 93 -0.90 4.74 -16.21
N ILE A 94 -0.39 4.65 -14.96
CA ILE A 94 -1.17 4.88 -13.73
C ILE A 94 -0.93 6.33 -13.29
N ARG A 95 -2.01 7.08 -13.12
CA ARG A 95 -1.99 8.49 -12.67
C ARG A 95 -2.11 8.54 -11.15
N PHE A 96 -1.66 9.62 -10.52
CA PHE A 96 -1.66 9.74 -9.05
C PHE A 96 -2.51 10.95 -8.67
N LEU A 97 -3.46 10.79 -7.76
CA LEU A 97 -4.36 11.89 -7.34
C LEU A 97 -3.64 13.01 -6.58
N THR A 98 -2.37 12.79 -6.22
CA THR A 98 -1.46 13.79 -5.66
C THR A 98 -0.72 14.61 -6.72
N ASP A 99 -0.75 14.19 -7.99
CA ASP A 99 -0.07 14.88 -9.07
C ASP A 99 -0.84 16.17 -9.47
N PRO A 100 -0.15 17.23 -9.93
CA PRO A 100 -0.81 18.49 -10.30
C PRO A 100 -1.89 18.30 -11.38
N GLY A 101 -3.05 18.90 -11.17
CA GLY A 101 -4.18 18.83 -12.10
C GLY A 101 -5.07 17.60 -11.91
N GLU A 102 -4.68 16.65 -11.06
CA GLU A 102 -5.54 15.56 -10.63
C GLU A 102 -6.37 15.96 -9.42
N SER A 103 -7.60 15.45 -9.34
CA SER A 103 -8.50 15.72 -8.24
C SER A 103 -9.42 14.53 -8.04
N ARG A 104 -9.68 14.20 -6.78
CA ARG A 104 -10.61 13.12 -6.43
C ARG A 104 -12.03 13.48 -6.83
N GLU A 105 -12.37 14.76 -6.82
CA GLU A 105 -13.68 15.29 -7.15
C GLU A 105 -13.99 15.16 -8.65
N ALA A 106 -12.96 15.07 -9.50
CA ALA A 106 -13.08 14.87 -10.94
C ALA A 106 -13.25 13.39 -11.36
N LEU A 107 -13.16 12.44 -10.41
CA LEU A 107 -13.33 11.02 -10.70
C LEU A 107 -14.77 10.68 -11.11
N THR A 108 -14.90 9.69 -11.99
CA THR A 108 -16.14 9.20 -12.57
C THR A 108 -16.32 7.69 -12.30
N PRO A 109 -17.54 7.12 -12.49
CA PRO A 109 -17.76 5.68 -12.37
C PRO A 109 -16.91 4.83 -13.34
N ASP A 110 -16.46 5.43 -14.45
CA ASP A 110 -15.59 4.80 -15.44
C ASP A 110 -14.11 4.78 -15.04
N ASP A 111 -13.75 5.33 -13.88
CA ASP A 111 -12.38 5.32 -13.37
C ASP A 111 -12.09 4.13 -12.44
N VAL A 112 -10.84 3.65 -12.49
CA VAL A 112 -10.33 2.64 -11.56
C VAL A 112 -9.44 3.34 -10.54
N VAL A 113 -9.66 3.10 -9.25
CA VAL A 113 -8.86 3.72 -8.19
C VAL A 113 -8.18 2.65 -7.36
N ILE A 114 -6.86 2.72 -7.30
CA ILE A 114 -5.99 1.85 -6.51
C ILE A 114 -5.79 2.49 -5.14
N LEU A 115 -6.13 1.73 -4.09
CA LEU A 115 -5.84 2.10 -2.71
C LEU A 115 -4.50 1.50 -2.32
N PRO A 116 -3.58 2.25 -1.68
CA PRO A 116 -2.20 1.86 -1.47
C PRO A 116 -2.01 0.82 -0.36
N ALA A 117 -0.77 0.35 -0.18
CA ALA A 117 -0.45 -0.74 0.75
C ALA A 117 -0.75 -0.41 2.22
N PHE A 118 -0.68 0.87 2.59
CA PHE A 118 -1.00 1.40 3.92
C PHE A 118 -2.50 1.73 4.11
N GLY A 119 -3.29 1.62 3.04
CA GLY A 119 -4.73 1.87 3.04
C GLY A 119 -5.12 3.35 2.94
N VAL A 120 -6.41 3.63 3.12
CA VAL A 120 -6.97 4.98 3.11
C VAL A 120 -7.93 5.17 4.29
N THR A 121 -8.27 6.43 4.59
CA THR A 121 -9.27 6.72 5.61
C THR A 121 -10.67 6.23 5.22
N VAL A 122 -11.51 5.94 6.22
CA VAL A 122 -12.91 5.53 6.01
C VAL A 122 -13.67 6.57 5.19
N GLY A 123 -13.47 7.87 5.46
CA GLY A 123 -14.11 8.94 4.69
C GLY A 123 -13.72 8.94 3.21
N MET A 124 -12.43 8.78 2.89
CA MET A 124 -11.99 8.67 1.49
C MET A 124 -12.56 7.42 0.82
N LEU A 125 -12.60 6.28 1.54
CA LEU A 125 -13.16 5.05 1.01
C LEU A 125 -14.65 5.22 0.63
N VAL A 126 -15.43 5.82 1.53
CA VAL A 126 -16.86 6.10 1.31
C VAL A 126 -17.05 7.03 0.12
N GLN A 127 -16.31 8.13 0.06
CA GLN A 127 -16.36 9.07 -1.06
C GLN A 127 -16.14 8.38 -2.42
N LEU A 128 -15.10 7.55 -2.52
CA LEU A 128 -14.81 6.85 -3.79
C LEU A 128 -15.86 5.79 -4.15
N GLN A 129 -16.50 5.18 -3.14
CA GLN A 129 -17.60 4.25 -3.35
C GLN A 129 -18.87 4.96 -3.84
N GLU A 130 -19.19 6.12 -3.26
CA GLU A 130 -20.32 6.96 -3.66
C GLU A 130 -20.16 7.52 -5.08
N GLN A 131 -18.92 7.84 -5.49
CA GLN A 131 -18.58 8.22 -6.86
C GLN A 131 -18.68 7.05 -7.87
N GLY A 132 -18.95 5.82 -7.42
CA GLY A 132 -19.11 4.66 -8.30
C GLY A 132 -17.81 4.12 -8.89
N CYS A 133 -16.65 4.55 -8.37
CA CYS A 133 -15.35 4.15 -8.91
C CYS A 133 -15.11 2.64 -8.79
N THR A 134 -14.37 2.07 -9.75
CA THR A 134 -13.90 0.69 -9.62
C THR A 134 -12.67 0.62 -8.71
N LEU A 135 -12.88 0.19 -7.47
CA LEU A 135 -11.82 0.17 -6.45
C LEU A 135 -10.96 -1.10 -6.49
N VAL A 136 -9.63 -0.94 -6.46
CA VAL A 136 -8.63 -2.02 -6.29
C VAL A 136 -7.87 -1.77 -4.99
N ASP A 137 -8.16 -2.57 -3.97
CA ASP A 137 -7.64 -2.39 -2.62
C ASP A 137 -6.38 -3.23 -2.39
N THR A 138 -5.24 -2.54 -2.28
CA THR A 138 -3.93 -3.19 -2.07
C THR A 138 -3.48 -3.19 -0.61
N THR A 139 -4.31 -2.70 0.32
CA THR A 139 -3.99 -2.57 1.75
C THR A 139 -3.44 -3.87 2.31
N CYS A 140 -2.23 -3.83 2.86
CA CYS A 140 -1.48 -4.97 3.39
C CYS A 140 -2.30 -5.78 4.40
N GLY A 141 -2.20 -7.11 4.34
CA GLY A 141 -2.92 -8.00 5.26
C GLY A 141 -2.59 -7.74 6.73
N SER A 142 -1.36 -7.35 7.04
CA SER A 142 -0.96 -6.96 8.40
C SER A 142 -1.69 -5.68 8.87
N VAL A 143 -1.80 -4.67 8.00
CA VAL A 143 -2.55 -3.44 8.28
C VAL A 143 -4.03 -3.75 8.49
N LEU A 144 -4.62 -4.61 7.64
CA LEU A 144 -6.01 -5.05 7.81
C LEU A 144 -6.24 -5.79 9.14
N ASN A 145 -5.25 -6.48 9.67
CA ASN A 145 -5.37 -7.12 10.99
C ASN A 145 -5.37 -6.08 12.12
N VAL A 146 -4.55 -5.02 12.03
CA VAL A 146 -4.62 -3.88 12.96
C VAL A 146 -6.00 -3.22 12.89
N TRP A 147 -6.54 -3.02 11.68
CA TRP A 147 -7.88 -2.44 11.50
C TRP A 147 -8.98 -3.27 12.16
N LYS A 148 -8.91 -4.61 12.07
CA LYS A 148 -9.85 -5.49 12.78
C LYS A 148 -9.81 -5.29 14.28
N ASN A 149 -8.61 -5.14 14.86
CA ASN A 149 -8.45 -4.95 16.30
C ASN A 149 -9.03 -3.61 16.76
N VAL A 150 -8.70 -2.50 16.08
CA VAL A 150 -9.25 -1.18 16.46
C VAL A 150 -10.77 -1.09 16.27
N LEU A 151 -11.31 -1.77 15.26
CA LEU A 151 -12.77 -1.91 15.10
C LEU A 151 -13.40 -2.69 16.24
N GLN A 152 -12.76 -3.76 16.67
CA GLN A 152 -13.23 -4.57 17.80
C GLN A 152 -13.23 -3.74 19.09
N TYR A 153 -12.15 -3.01 19.37
CA TYR A 153 -12.08 -2.13 20.55
C TYR A 153 -13.14 -1.05 20.53
N SER A 154 -13.35 -0.42 19.37
CA SER A 154 -14.38 0.60 19.20
C SER A 154 -15.80 0.04 19.40
N ARG A 155 -16.07 -1.19 18.92
CA ARG A 155 -17.35 -1.87 19.13
C ARG A 155 -17.62 -2.13 20.62
N ASP A 156 -16.58 -2.51 21.35
CA ASP A 156 -16.67 -2.92 22.74
C ASP A 156 -16.58 -1.72 23.71
N GLY A 157 -16.52 -0.49 23.20
CA GLY A 157 -16.51 0.74 24.00
C GLY A 157 -15.15 1.12 24.57
N TYR A 158 -14.06 0.56 24.05
CA TYR A 158 -12.70 0.92 24.44
C TYR A 158 -12.13 2.05 23.58
N THR A 159 -11.26 2.86 24.18
CA THR A 159 -10.39 3.79 23.45
C THR A 159 -9.17 3.05 22.90
N ALA A 160 -8.93 3.13 21.60
CA ALA A 160 -7.73 2.58 20.98
C ALA A 160 -6.55 3.55 21.12
N ILE A 161 -5.46 3.11 21.76
CA ILE A 161 -4.20 3.87 21.77
C ILE A 161 -3.33 3.36 20.61
N ILE A 162 -3.00 4.26 19.69
CA ILE A 162 -2.21 3.97 18.49
C ILE A 162 -0.83 4.61 18.67
N HIS A 163 0.20 3.78 18.81
CA HIS A 163 1.58 4.26 18.82
C HIS A 163 2.05 4.50 17.38
N GLY A 164 2.31 5.75 17.01
CA GLY A 164 2.72 6.10 15.66
C GLY A 164 2.76 7.60 15.36
N LYS A 165 3.18 7.94 14.15
CA LYS A 165 3.23 9.33 13.69
C LYS A 165 1.83 9.75 13.25
N VAL A 166 1.24 10.74 13.92
CA VAL A 166 -0.12 11.21 13.62
C VAL A 166 -0.32 11.54 12.14
N ARG A 167 0.66 12.12 11.44
CA ARG A 167 0.53 12.50 10.03
C ARG A 167 0.81 11.37 9.03
N HIS A 168 1.19 10.17 9.48
CA HIS A 168 1.46 9.05 8.58
C HIS A 168 0.15 8.45 8.06
N GLU A 169 0.12 8.10 6.78
CA GLU A 169 -1.10 7.66 6.08
C GLU A 169 -1.71 6.41 6.70
N GLU A 170 -0.88 5.43 7.07
CA GLU A 170 -1.31 4.22 7.77
C GLU A 170 -1.96 4.53 9.14
N THR A 171 -1.40 5.51 9.87
CA THR A 171 -1.91 5.92 11.18
C THR A 171 -3.26 6.62 11.03
N GLN A 172 -3.40 7.53 10.05
CA GLN A 172 -4.66 8.19 9.72
C GLN A 172 -5.73 7.18 9.28
N ALA A 173 -5.36 6.24 8.40
CA ALA A 173 -6.26 5.19 7.93
C ALA A 173 -6.74 4.30 9.08
N THR A 174 -5.83 3.90 9.97
CA THR A 174 -6.13 3.09 11.16
C THR A 174 -7.01 3.84 12.15
N ALA A 175 -6.66 5.07 12.51
CA ALA A 175 -7.45 5.90 13.42
C ALA A 175 -8.86 6.12 12.89
N SER A 176 -9.03 6.36 11.58
CA SER A 176 -10.36 6.55 10.98
C SER A 176 -11.28 5.32 11.11
N GLN A 177 -10.74 4.11 11.34
CA GLN A 177 -11.56 2.92 11.51
C GLN A 177 -12.43 2.98 12.77
N VAL A 178 -11.98 3.65 13.84
CA VAL A 178 -12.77 3.75 15.08
C VAL A 178 -14.07 4.52 14.86
N GLN A 179 -14.10 5.43 13.88
CA GLN A 179 -15.28 6.24 13.56
C GLN A 179 -16.44 5.43 12.96
N LYS A 180 -16.26 4.14 12.68
CA LYS A 180 -17.34 3.25 12.23
C LYS A 180 -18.36 2.93 13.33
N TYR A 181 -18.05 3.19 14.60
CA TYR A 181 -19.01 3.11 15.70
C TYR A 181 -19.19 4.49 16.35
N PRO A 182 -20.42 4.87 16.76
CA PRO A 182 -20.72 6.21 17.26
C PRO A 182 -19.86 6.67 18.45
N ASN A 183 -19.47 5.74 19.32
CA ASN A 183 -18.68 6.01 20.53
C ASN A 183 -17.21 5.56 20.36
N GLY A 184 -16.73 5.45 19.12
CA GLY A 184 -15.36 5.05 18.85
C GLY A 184 -14.37 6.17 19.15
N HIS A 185 -13.38 5.87 19.99
CA HIS A 185 -12.33 6.82 20.35
C HIS A 185 -10.95 6.24 20.05
N SER A 186 -10.04 7.09 19.58
CA SER A 186 -8.63 6.75 19.46
C SER A 186 -7.76 7.92 19.89
N LEU A 187 -6.61 7.60 20.49
CA LEU A 187 -5.53 8.55 20.71
C LEU A 187 -4.30 8.07 19.94
N VAL A 188 -3.63 8.98 19.24
CA VAL A 188 -2.33 8.68 18.61
C VAL A 188 -1.24 9.27 19.49
N VAL A 189 -0.25 8.45 19.84
CA VAL A 189 0.92 8.87 20.64
C VAL A 189 2.19 8.53 19.88
N LEU A 190 3.14 9.46 19.81
CA LEU A 190 4.43 9.25 19.14
C LEU A 190 5.47 8.63 20.07
N ASP A 191 5.48 9.05 21.33
CA ASP A 191 6.49 8.67 22.31
C ASP A 191 5.90 8.66 23.73
N GLN A 192 6.78 8.46 24.72
CA GLN A 192 6.40 8.39 26.13
C GLN A 192 5.86 9.72 26.66
N ALA A 193 6.34 10.87 26.16
CA ALA A 193 5.92 12.17 26.65
C ALA A 193 4.47 12.50 26.25
N GLU A 194 4.03 12.01 25.09
CA GLU A 194 2.63 12.11 24.66
C GLU A 194 1.69 11.10 25.36
N ALA A 195 2.24 10.12 26.11
CA ALA A 195 1.48 9.07 26.77
C ALA A 195 1.27 9.29 28.28
N THR A 196 1.75 10.41 28.84
CA THR A 196 1.66 10.79 30.26
C THR A 196 0.75 11.99 30.45
#